data_AF-A0A2H5MYM0-F1
#
_entry.id   AF-A0A2H5MYM0-F1
#
_cell.length_a   1.000
_cell.length_b   1.000
_cell.length_c   1.000
_cell.angle_alpha   90.00
_cell.angle_beta   90.00
_cell.angle_gamma   90.00
#
_symmetry.space_group_name_H-M   'P 1'
#
loop_
_entity.id
_entity.type
_entity.pdbx_description
1 polymer ?
#
loop_
_entity_poly.entity_id
_entity_poly.type
_entity_poly.pdbx_seq_one_letter_code
_entity_poly.pdbx_strand_id
1 'polypeptide(L)'
;MLPVGCLDGGRAVQGAFGRNALIGFGLTTYTMLGLGVLGGPLSLPWGLYVIICQRTPEKPCLNDVTEVGTWRKGIVTVAIFLVLFTLLPVWDELAEELGIGLVTTF
;
A
#
# COMPACT_ATOMS: atom_id res chain seq x y z
N MET A 1 2.79 -3.52 -5.06
CA MET A 1 3.90 -2.74 -4.46
C MET A 1 3.45 -2.11 -3.15
N LEU A 2 3.38 -2.87 -2.05
CA LEU A 2 2.92 -2.29 -0.78
C LEU A 2 3.99 -1.37 -0.19
N PRO A 3 3.64 -0.15 0.26
CA PRO A 3 4.60 0.83 0.79
C PRO A 3 4.97 0.50 2.24
N VAL A 4 5.59 -0.67 2.44
CA VAL A 4 5.86 -1.28 3.74
C VAL A 4 7.26 -1.88 3.79
N GLY A 5 7.99 -1.58 4.85
CA GLY A 5 9.29 -2.19 5.18
C GLY A 5 10.28 -2.17 4.01
N CYS A 6 10.90 -3.33 3.79
CA CYS A 6 11.83 -3.66 2.72
C CYS A 6 11.17 -4.29 1.48
N LEU A 7 9.84 -4.30 1.38
CA LEU A 7 9.16 -4.71 0.16
C LEU A 7 9.43 -3.69 -0.96
N ASP A 8 9.21 -4.07 -2.22
CA ASP A 8 9.51 -3.18 -3.37
C ASP A 8 8.86 -1.80 -3.25
N GLY A 9 7.62 -1.75 -2.76
CA GLY A 9 6.94 -0.47 -2.51
C GLY A 9 7.57 0.30 -1.35
N GLY A 10 8.00 -0.37 -0.28
CA GLY A 10 8.67 0.25 0.85
C GLY A 10 10.02 0.88 0.47
N ARG A 11 10.82 0.18 -0.34
CA ARG A 11 12.07 0.70 -0.91
C ARG A 11 11.84 1.90 -1.82
N ALA A 12 10.81 1.83 -2.68
CA ALA A 12 10.46 2.94 -3.57
C ALA A 12 10.02 4.19 -2.78
N VAL A 13 9.17 4.02 -1.77
CA VAL A 13 8.72 5.12 -0.90
C VAL A 13 9.86 5.69 -0.07
N GLN A 14 10.72 4.83 0.47
CA GLN A 14 11.87 5.27 1.26
C GLN A 14 12.88 6.06 0.42
N GLY A 15 13.13 5.64 -0.82
CA GLY A 15 13.99 6.37 -1.75
C GLY A 15 13.38 7.70 -2.20
N ALA A 16 12.05 7.75 -2.42
CA ALA A 16 11.39 8.95 -2.92
C ALA A 16 11.08 10.01 -1.85
N PHE A 17 10.68 9.57 -0.64
CA PHE A 17 10.14 10.45 0.41
C PHE A 17 10.86 10.31 1.77
N GLY A 18 11.83 9.41 1.87
CA GLY A 18 12.61 9.18 3.09
C GLY A 18 11.95 8.23 4.10
N ARG A 19 12.66 8.01 5.21
CA ARG A 19 12.30 7.00 6.22
C ARG A 19 11.04 7.35 7.02
N ASN A 20 10.81 8.62 7.31
CA ASN A 20 9.63 9.06 8.08
C ASN A 20 8.34 8.83 7.28
N ALA A 21 8.37 9.10 5.98
CA ALA A 21 7.26 8.81 5.09
C ALA A 21 6.97 7.30 5.02
N LEU A 22 8.01 6.46 4.92
CA LEU A 22 7.84 5.00 4.93
C LEU A 22 7.13 4.50 6.19
N ILE A 23 7.43 5.05 7.37
CA ILE A 23 6.74 4.66 8.61
C ILE A 23 5.25 5.03 8.54
N GLY A 24 4.93 6.23 8.06
CA GLY A 24 3.55 6.68 7.86
C GLY A 24 2.76 5.79 6.89
N PHE A 25 3.29 5.58 5.68
CA PHE A 25 2.68 4.71 4.68
C PHE A 25 2.58 3.25 5.16
N GLY A 26 3.55 2.79 5.93
CA GLY A 26 3.55 1.47 6.54
C GLY A 26 2.39 1.30 7.51
N LEU A 27 2.22 2.27 8.41
CA LEU A 27 1.10 2.31 9.34
C LEU A 27 -0.24 2.31 8.60
N THR A 28 -0.40 3.17 7.58
CA THR A 28 -1.62 3.22 6.76
C THR A 28 -1.92 1.88 6.10
N THR A 29 -0.90 1.19 5.57
CA THR A 29 -1.07 -0.13 4.95
C THR A 29 -1.55 -1.17 5.97
N TYR A 30 -1.00 -1.17 7.20
CA TYR A 30 -1.48 -2.05 8.27
C TYR A 30 -2.91 -1.73 8.69
N THR A 31 -3.26 -0.45 8.80
CA THR A 31 -4.62 -0.05 9.14
C THR A 31 -5.60 -0.50 8.06
N MET A 32 -5.28 -0.33 6.77
CA MET A 32 -6.14 -0.77 5.68
C MET A 32 -6.28 -2.29 5.61
N LEU A 33 -5.20 -3.04 5.79
CA LEU A 33 -5.26 -4.51 5.83
C LEU A 33 -6.05 -5.01 7.06
N GLY A 34 -5.92 -4.32 8.21
CA GLY A 34 -6.70 -4.59 9.40
C GLY A 34 -8.18 -4.27 9.23
N LEU A 35 -8.52 -3.15 8.59
CA LEU A 35 -9.91 -2.80 8.23
C LEU A 35 -10.48 -3.77 7.19
N GLY A 36 -9.65 -4.27 6.27
CA GLY A 36 -10.04 -5.30 5.31
C GLY A 36 -10.52 -6.60 5.98
N VAL A 37 -10.17 -6.87 7.24
CA VAL A 37 -10.71 -8.01 8.00
C VAL A 37 -12.23 -7.90 8.16
N LEU A 38 -12.76 -6.68 8.18
CA LEU A 38 -14.21 -6.42 8.20
C LEU A 38 -14.85 -6.60 6.81
N GLY A 39 -14.07 -6.43 5.73
CA GLY A 39 -14.55 -6.46 4.34
C GLY A 39 -14.42 -7.81 3.63
N GLY A 40 -13.73 -8.81 4.20
CA GLY A 40 -13.68 -10.14 3.62
C GLY A 40 -12.55 -11.04 4.17
N PRO A 41 -12.62 -12.37 3.91
CA PRO A 41 -11.72 -13.35 4.53
C PRO A 41 -10.29 -13.32 3.98
N LEU A 42 -10.05 -12.67 2.84
CA LEU A 42 -8.74 -12.64 2.15
C LEU A 42 -7.75 -11.65 2.77
N SER A 43 -8.23 -10.64 3.49
CA SER A 43 -7.41 -9.58 4.08
C SER A 43 -6.50 -10.09 5.19
N LEU A 44 -6.95 -11.06 6.00
CA LEU A 44 -6.22 -11.56 7.16
C LEU A 44 -5.02 -12.43 6.76
N PRO A 45 -5.14 -13.44 5.87
CA PRO A 45 -3.98 -14.17 5.36
C PRO A 45 -2.97 -13.26 4.67
N TRP A 46 -3.46 -12.30 3.89
CA TRP A 46 -2.60 -11.35 3.18
C TRP A 46 -1.88 -10.39 4.15
N GLY A 47 -2.59 -9.87 5.15
CA GLY A 47 -2.01 -9.04 6.20
C GLY A 47 -0.91 -9.75 6.98
N LEU A 48 -1.14 -11.01 7.35
CA LEU A 48 -0.15 -11.85 8.02
C LEU A 48 1.09 -12.08 7.13
N TYR A 49 0.88 -12.40 5.85
CA TYR A 49 1.97 -12.56 4.88
C TYR A 49 2.84 -11.29 4.79
N VAL A 50 2.20 -10.12 4.69
CA VAL A 50 2.90 -8.82 4.64
C VAL A 50 3.68 -8.56 5.93
N ILE A 51 3.13 -8.88 7.10
CA ILE A 51 3.81 -8.71 8.39
C ILE A 51 5.07 -9.58 8.49
N ILE A 52 5.05 -10.78 7.93
CA ILE A 52 6.21 -11.69 7.92
C ILE A 52 7.25 -11.23 6.89
N CYS A 53 6.81 -10.79 5.71
CA CYS A 53 7.71 -10.43 4.61
C CYS A 53 8.31 -9.03 4.70
N GLN A 54 7.68 -8.08 5.42
CA GLN A 54 8.10 -6.67 5.41
C GLN A 54 9.56 -6.44 5.75
N ARG A 55 10.15 -7.22 6.68
CA ARG A 55 11.50 -6.98 7.24
C ARG A 55 11.75 -5.53 7.68
N THR A 56 12.89 -5.28 8.32
CA THR A 56 13.23 -3.91 8.76
C THR A 56 13.58 -3.03 7.56
N PRO A 57 13.17 -1.74 7.54
CA PRO A 57 13.53 -0.81 6.47
C PRO A 57 15.03 -0.76 6.21
N GLU A 58 15.41 -0.56 4.94
CA GLU A 58 16.80 -0.50 4.52
C GLU A 58 17.50 0.74 5.09
N LYS A 59 18.82 0.65 5.28
CA LYS A 59 19.60 1.82 5.71
C LYS A 59 19.78 2.78 4.52
N PRO A 60 19.60 4.09 4.71
CA PRO A 60 19.90 5.07 3.65
C PRO A 60 21.34 4.93 3.17
N CYS A 61 21.56 5.05 1.87
CA CYS A 61 22.89 5.05 1.29
C CYS A 61 23.66 6.29 1.77
N LEU A 62 24.87 6.10 2.27
CA LEU A 62 25.71 7.19 2.81
C LEU A 62 26.06 8.24 1.72
N ASN A 63 26.03 7.84 0.45
CA ASN A 63 26.46 8.64 -0.70
C ASN A 63 25.30 9.12 -1.61
N ASP A 64 24.05 9.12 -1.12
CA ASP A 64 22.94 9.74 -1.86
C ASP A 64 22.96 11.26 -1.67
N VAL A 65 23.71 11.95 -2.53
CA VAL A 65 23.89 13.41 -2.47
C VAL A 65 22.79 14.16 -3.25
N THR A 66 22.09 13.47 -4.16
CA THR A 66 21.05 14.05 -5.01
C THR A 66 19.69 13.45 -4.71
N GLU A 67 18.68 14.31 -4.58
CA GLU A 67 17.30 13.84 -4.43
C GLU A 67 16.78 13.13 -5.68
N VAL A 68 15.75 12.30 -5.48
CA VAL A 68 15.00 11.69 -6.58
C VAL A 68 14.31 12.78 -7.41
N GLY A 69 14.50 12.74 -8.74
CA GLY A 69 13.86 13.70 -9.65
C GLY A 69 12.33 13.68 -9.60
N THR A 70 11.70 14.85 -9.80
CA THR A 70 10.25 15.10 -9.65
C THR A 70 9.38 14.12 -10.44
N TRP A 71 9.80 13.74 -11.64
CA TRP A 71 9.07 12.77 -12.47
C TRP A 71 8.96 11.39 -11.82
N ARG A 72 10.07 10.89 -11.25
CA ARG A 72 10.10 9.59 -10.55
C ARG A 72 9.27 9.64 -9.27
N LYS A 73 9.37 10.74 -8.51
CA LYS A 73 8.51 10.97 -7.33
C LYS A 73 7.02 10.93 -7.73
N GLY A 74 6.65 11.58 -8.83
CA GLY A 74 5.28 11.58 -9.36
C GLY A 74 4.76 10.17 -9.70
N ILE A 75 5.56 9.34 -10.38
CA ILE A 75 5.18 7.95 -10.70
C ILE A 75 4.97 7.12 -9.43
N VAL A 76 5.86 7.25 -8.43
CA VAL A 76 5.71 6.55 -7.14
C VAL A 76 4.42 7.01 -6.44
N THR A 77 4.11 8.30 -6.45
CA THR A 77 2.84 8.82 -5.91
C THR A 77 1.63 8.18 -6.57
N VAL A 78 1.59 8.11 -7.91
CA VAL A 78 0.49 7.47 -8.65
C VAL A 78 0.38 5.98 -8.28
N ALA A 79 1.49 5.27 -8.17
CA ALA A 79 1.51 3.87 -7.76
C ALA A 79 0.96 3.67 -6.34
N ILE A 80 1.27 4.57 -5.40
CA ILE A 80 0.72 4.57 -4.04
C ILE A 80 -0.80 4.77 -4.07
N PHE A 81 -1.31 5.70 -4.88
CA PHE A 81 -2.75 5.91 -5.04
C PHE A 81 -3.45 4.65 -5.56
N LEU A 82 -2.86 3.94 -6.51
CA LEU A 82 -3.39 2.67 -7.00
C LEU A 82 -3.43 1.61 -5.88
N VAL A 83 -2.39 1.51 -5.06
CA VAL A 83 -2.38 0.60 -3.90
C VAL A 83 -3.50 0.94 -2.92
N LEU A 84 -3.71 2.24 -2.66
CA LEU A 84 -4.82 2.73 -1.83
C LEU A 84 -6.17 2.25 -2.36
N PHE A 85 -6.43 2.39 -3.66
CA PHE A 85 -7.68 1.90 -4.27
C PHE A 85 -7.82 0.38 -4.18
N THR A 86 -6.74 -0.40 -4.30
CA THR A 86 -6.81 -1.86 -4.18
C THR A 86 -7.06 -2.36 -2.76
N LEU A 87 -6.67 -1.58 -1.74
CA LEU A 87 -6.82 -1.96 -0.34
C LEU A 87 -8.10 -1.42 0.30
N LEU A 88 -8.76 -0.46 -0.35
CA LEU A 88 -9.99 0.14 0.16
C LEU A 88 -11.10 -0.92 0.09
N PRO A 89 -11.74 -1.25 1.23
CA PRO A 89 -12.85 -2.19 1.22
C PRO A 89 -14.03 -1.55 0.46
N VAL A 90 -14.41 -2.15 -0.66
CA VAL A 90 -15.65 -1.80 -1.36
C VAL A 90 -16.79 -2.47 -0.59
N TRP A 91 -17.68 -1.68 -0.02
CA TRP A 91 -18.91 -2.17 0.59
C TRP A 91 -19.94 -2.51 -0.48
N ASP A 92 -20.84 -3.45 -0.19
CA ASP A 92 -21.80 -3.98 -1.16
C ASP A 92 -22.64 -2.89 -1.84
N GLU A 93 -23.12 -1.90 -1.09
CA GLU A 93 -23.87 -0.75 -1.64
C GLU A 93 -23.04 0.07 -2.64
N LEU A 94 -21.76 0.29 -2.33
CA LEU A 94 -20.84 1.02 -3.21
C LEU A 94 -20.48 0.17 -4.45
N ALA A 95 -20.36 -1.15 -4.29
CA ALA A 95 -20.13 -2.07 -5.40
C ALA A 95 -21.33 -2.06 -6.36
N GLU A 96 -22.55 -2.06 -5.84
CA GLU A 96 -23.79 -2.02 -6.62
C GLU A 96 -23.92 -0.68 -7.38
N GLU A 97 -23.67 0.45 -6.72
CA GLU A 97 -23.73 1.78 -7.35
C GLU A 97 -22.64 1.97 -8.42
N LEU A 98 -21.46 1.37 -8.23
CA LEU A 98 -20.38 1.35 -9.22
C LEU A 98 -20.56 0.29 -10.31
N GLY A 99 -21.58 -0.57 -10.21
CA GLY A 99 -21.83 -1.67 -11.16
C GLY A 99 -20.77 -2.77 -11.13
N ILE A 100 -20.09 -2.96 -10.00
CA ILE A 100 -19.00 -3.92 -9.81
C ILE A 100 -19.55 -5.18 -9.12
N GLY A 101 -19.93 -6.20 -9.89
CA GLY A 101 -20.42 -7.48 -9.35
C GLY A 101 -21.47 -8.13 -10.26
N LEU A 102 -21.81 -9.40 -10.01
CA LEU A 102 -22.96 -10.03 -10.66
C LEU A 102 -24.22 -9.57 -9.94
N VAL A 103 -25.10 -8.85 -10.65
CA VAL A 103 -26.49 -8.66 -10.24
C VAL A 103 -27.12 -10.05 -10.19
N THR A 104 -27.13 -10.71 -9.03
CA THR A 104 -27.91 -11.93 -8.85
C THR A 104 -29.36 -11.51 -8.68
N THR A 105 -30.02 -11.22 -9.81
CA THR A 105 -31.48 -11.31 -9.89
C THR A 105 -31.85 -12.78 -9.73
N PHE A 106 -32.24 -13.19 -8.53
CA PHE A 106 -33.09 -14.35 -8.28
C PHE A 106 -34.06 -14.04 -7.14
#